data_AF-A0A8H5MIR7-F1
#
_entry.id   AF-A0A8H5MIR7-F1
#
_cell.length_a   1.000
_cell.length_b   1.000
_cell.length_c   1.000
_cell.angle_alpha   90.00
_cell.angle_beta   90.00
_cell.angle_gamma   90.00
#
_symmetry.space_group_name_H-M   'P 1'
#
loop_
_entity.id
_entity.type
_entity.pdbx_description
1 polymer ?
#
loop_
_entity_poly.entity_id
_entity_poly.type
_entity_poly.pdbx_seq_one_letter_code
_entity_poly.pdbx_strand_id
1 'polypeptide(L)'
;MPRAIRGSPHPIFLVPEYPSLPMLGVLIECDPSIKSIIVSIDSANHDYIIEDLDDERVVVKETMVSTLKHKLEERLKENLPPEEESGSE
;
A
#
# COMPACT_ATOMS: atom_id res chain seq x y z
N MET A 1 4.89 4.71 44.36
CA MET A 1 4.81 3.34 43.79
C MET A 1 3.59 3.31 42.87
N PRO A 2 3.67 2.67 41.69
CA PRO A 2 3.34 3.30 40.41
C PRO A 2 1.85 3.25 40.01
N ARG A 3 1.48 4.21 39.14
CA ARG A 3 0.20 4.34 38.45
C ARG A 3 -0.01 3.15 37.51
N ALA A 4 -1.12 2.44 37.69
CA ALA A 4 -1.56 1.40 36.76
C ALA A 4 -1.95 2.05 35.42
N ILE A 5 -1.09 1.88 34.42
CA ILE A 5 -1.42 2.09 33.02
C ILE A 5 -2.49 1.06 32.62
N ARG A 6 -3.74 1.51 32.54
CA ARG A 6 -4.85 0.71 32.04
C ARG A 6 -4.65 0.58 30.54
N GLY A 7 -4.04 -0.53 30.12
CA GLY A 7 -3.86 -0.87 28.72
C GLY A 7 -5.22 -0.88 28.02
N SER A 8 -5.39 0.03 27.08
CA SER A 8 -6.51 0.04 26.14
C SER A 8 -6.39 -1.24 25.30
N PRO A 9 -7.35 -2.17 25.36
CA PRO A 9 -7.44 -3.18 24.32
C PRO A 9 -7.89 -2.43 23.07
N HIS A 10 -6.98 -2.20 22.13
CA HIS A 10 -7.41 -1.88 20.78
C HIS A 10 -8.38 -2.98 20.36
N PRO A 11 -9.59 -2.66 19.89
CA PRO A 11 -10.50 -3.66 19.38
C PRO A 11 -9.84 -4.24 18.13
N ILE A 12 -9.16 -5.36 18.29
CA ILE A 12 -8.74 -6.21 17.20
C ILE A 12 -10.05 -6.65 16.56
N PHE A 13 -10.33 -6.05 15.41
CA PHE A 13 -11.35 -6.39 14.42
C PHE A 13 -11.84 -7.83 14.62
N LEU A 14 -12.98 -7.99 15.32
CA LEU A 14 -13.73 -9.23 15.28
C LEU A 14 -14.41 -9.25 13.92
N VAL A 15 -13.70 -9.73 12.91
CA VAL A 15 -14.29 -9.96 11.59
C VAL A 15 -15.03 -11.30 11.67
N PRO A 16 -16.37 -11.31 11.57
CA PRO A 16 -17.13 -12.55 11.62
C PRO A 16 -16.88 -13.34 10.33
N GLU A 17 -16.31 -14.53 10.48
CA GLU A 17 -16.47 -15.70 9.59
C GLU A 17 -16.46 -15.43 8.07
N TYR A 18 -15.27 -15.49 7.46
CA TYR A 18 -15.13 -15.70 6.00
C TYR A 18 -14.90 -17.20 5.71
N PRO A 19 -15.91 -17.96 5.26
CA PRO A 19 -15.73 -19.33 4.79
C PRO A 19 -15.30 -19.32 3.31
N SER A 20 -14.06 -18.93 3.05
CA SER A 20 -13.37 -19.14 1.77
C SER A 20 -11.91 -18.78 1.98
N LEU A 21 -10.98 -19.58 1.44
CA LEU A 21 -9.52 -19.52 1.61
C LEU A 21 -8.95 -18.17 2.08
N PRO A 22 -7.96 -18.14 3.00
CA PRO A 22 -7.32 -16.89 3.39
C PRO A 22 -6.78 -16.20 2.14
N MET A 23 -7.43 -15.11 1.73
CA MET A 23 -6.85 -14.19 0.75
C MET A 23 -5.65 -13.58 1.45
N LEU A 24 -4.45 -14.02 1.06
CA LEU A 24 -3.20 -13.46 1.54
C LEU A 24 -3.06 -12.06 0.95
N GLY A 25 -3.40 -11.08 1.79
CA GLY A 25 -3.22 -9.67 1.54
C GLY A 25 -2.00 -9.15 2.29
N VAL A 26 -1.27 -8.23 1.65
CA VAL A 26 -0.18 -7.49 2.26
C VAL A 26 -0.69 -6.08 2.54
N LEU A 27 -0.60 -5.65 3.80
CA LEU A 27 -0.84 -4.27 4.19
C LEU A 27 0.32 -3.40 3.71
N ILE A 28 0.01 -2.37 2.93
CA ILE A 28 0.97 -1.35 2.51
C ILE A 28 0.61 -0.06 3.23
N GLU A 29 1.58 0.48 3.96
CA GLU A 29 1.54 1.81 4.57
C GLU A 29 2.43 2.73 3.73
N CYS A 30 1.85 3.79 3.17
CA CYS A 30 2.54 4.71 2.26
C CYS A 30 1.86 6.09 2.23
N ASP A 31 2.58 7.11 1.76
CA ASP A 31 2.03 8.47 1.61
C ASP A 31 0.80 8.53 0.69
N PRO A 32 -0.12 9.50 0.90
CA PRO A 32 -1.34 9.64 0.09
C PRO A 32 -1.05 9.85 -1.41
N SER A 33 0.09 10.47 -1.74
CA SER A 33 0.56 10.63 -3.11
C SER A 33 0.90 9.27 -3.75
N ILE A 34 1.59 8.39 -3.03
CA ILE A 34 1.92 7.04 -3.50
C ILE A 34 0.66 6.19 -3.63
N LYS A 35 -0.24 6.27 -2.65
CA LYS A 35 -1.55 5.63 -2.72
C LYS A 35 -2.32 6.06 -3.97
N SER A 36 -2.34 7.35 -4.30
CA SER A 36 -3.00 7.84 -5.52
C SER A 36 -2.41 7.22 -6.80
N ILE A 37 -1.10 7.00 -6.85
CA ILE A 37 -0.46 6.32 -7.98
C ILE A 37 -0.85 4.84 -8.01
N ILE A 38 -0.86 4.16 -6.86
CA ILE A 38 -1.28 2.76 -6.74
C ILE A 38 -2.73 2.59 -7.22
N VAL A 39 -3.66 3.44 -6.76
CA VAL A 39 -5.06 3.46 -7.21
C VAL A 39 -5.15 3.74 -8.71
N SER A 40 -4.31 4.63 -9.24
CA SER A 40 -4.25 4.90 -10.69
C SER A 40 -3.76 3.69 -11.49
N ILE A 41 -2.81 2.92 -10.97
CA ILE A 41 -2.32 1.67 -11.58
C ILE A 41 -3.41 0.60 -11.53
N ASP A 42 -4.13 0.51 -10.40
CA ASP A 42 -5.20 -0.44 -10.20
C ASP A 42 -6.44 -0.14 -11.06
N SER A 43 -6.76 1.13 -11.31
CA SER A 43 -7.88 1.60 -12.14
C SER A 43 -7.99 0.94 -13.52
N ALA A 44 -6.88 0.44 -14.07
CA ALA A 44 -6.90 -0.27 -15.35
C ALA A 44 -7.58 -1.65 -15.31
N ASN A 45 -7.40 -2.43 -14.23
CA ASN A 45 -7.87 -3.83 -14.17
C ASN A 45 -8.49 -4.23 -12.81
N HIS A 46 -8.39 -3.38 -11.79
CA HIS A 46 -8.84 -3.62 -10.42
C HIS A 46 -8.43 -4.97 -9.83
N ASP A 47 -7.21 -5.41 -10.14
CA ASP A 47 -6.71 -6.72 -9.73
C ASP A 47 -5.68 -6.65 -8.60
N TYR A 48 -5.18 -5.47 -8.25
CA TYR A 48 -4.11 -5.32 -7.27
C TYR A 48 -4.65 -5.08 -5.86
N ILE A 49 -5.58 -4.13 -5.72
CA ILE A 49 -6.12 -3.71 -4.42
C ILE A 49 -7.21 -4.69 -3.99
N ILE A 50 -7.08 -5.24 -2.78
CA ILE A 50 -8.11 -6.07 -2.13
C ILE A 50 -9.07 -5.16 -1.38
N GLU A 51 -8.54 -4.28 -0.54
CA GLU A 51 -9.32 -3.39 0.32
C GLU A 51 -8.60 -2.06 0.52
N ASP A 52 -9.36 -0.97 0.40
CA ASP A 52 -8.93 0.38 0.70
C ASP A 52 -9.31 0.72 2.15
N LEU A 53 -8.31 0.88 3.03
CA LEU A 53 -8.57 1.12 4.45
C LEU A 53 -8.70 2.61 4.74
N ASP A 54 -7.66 3.38 4.43
CA ASP A 54 -7.53 4.81 4.75
C ASP A 54 -6.58 5.48 3.76
N ASP A 55 -6.44 6.81 3.78
CA ASP A 55 -5.58 7.59 2.86
C ASP A 55 -4.10 7.16 2.82
N GLU A 56 -3.61 6.47 3.84
CA GLU A 56 -2.22 6.01 3.97
C GLU A 56 -2.09 4.47 3.97
N ARG A 57 -3.21 3.74 3.95
CA ARG A 57 -3.25 2.29 4.19
C ARG A 57 -4.09 1.59 3.14
N VAL A 58 -3.51 0.56 2.52
CA VAL A 58 -4.20 -0.27 1.52
C VAL A 58 -3.77 -1.73 1.63
N VAL A 59 -4.70 -2.65 1.42
CA VAL A 59 -4.42 -4.09 1.37
C VAL A 59 -4.32 -4.53 -0.08
N VAL A 60 -3.19 -5.14 -0.45
CA VAL A 60 -2.88 -5.56 -1.83
C VAL A 60 -2.70 -7.08 -1.90
N LYS A 61 -3.06 -7.70 -3.01
CA LYS A 61 -2.82 -9.15 -3.24
C LYS A 61 -1.34 -9.48 -3.16
N GLU A 62 -0.96 -10.42 -2.29
CA GLU A 62 0.44 -10.82 -2.06
C GLU A 62 1.17 -11.17 -3.37
N THR A 63 0.52 -11.94 -4.24
CA THR A 63 1.08 -12.38 -5.54
C THR A 63 1.39 -11.22 -6.50
N MET A 64 0.70 -10.09 -6.33
CA MET A 64 0.82 -8.91 -7.20
C MET A 64 1.72 -7.82 -6.63
N VAL A 65 2.16 -7.93 -5.37
CA VAL A 65 2.98 -6.89 -4.71
C VAL A 65 4.25 -6.60 -5.50
N SER A 66 4.97 -7.63 -5.97
CA SER A 66 6.20 -7.44 -6.75
C SER A 66 5.95 -6.69 -8.06
N THR A 67 4.88 -7.03 -8.77
CA THR A 67 4.51 -6.36 -10.03
C THR A 67 4.06 -4.92 -9.78
N LEU A 68 3.30 -4.69 -8.70
CA LEU A 68 2.84 -3.37 -8.31
C LEU A 68 4.00 -2.45 -7.93
N LYS A 69 4.99 -2.97 -7.20
CA LYS A 69 6.23 -2.23 -6.87
C LYS A 69 6.98 -1.81 -8.13
N HIS A 70 7.20 -2.74 -9.07
CA HIS A 70 7.89 -2.40 -10.33
C HIS A 70 7.16 -1.32 -11.12
N LYS A 71 5.83 -1.44 -11.27
CA LYS A 71 5.02 -0.42 -11.96
C LYS A 71 5.05 0.93 -11.26
N LEU A 72 5.04 0.93 -9.92
CA LEU A 72 5.14 2.14 -9.12
C LEU A 72 6.49 2.82 -9.35
N GLU A 73 7.60 2.07 -9.34
CA GLU A 73 8.94 2.58 -9.63
C GLU A 73 9.04 3.16 -11.04
N GLU A 74 8.46 2.51 -12.05
CA GLU A 74 8.43 3.05 -13.43
C GLU A 74 7.66 4.37 -13.49
N ARG A 75 6.50 4.47 -12.84
CA ARG A 75 5.69 5.70 -12.80
C ARG A 75 6.40 6.85 -12.09
N LEU A 76 7.12 6.54 -11.01
CA LEU A 76 7.93 7.52 -10.30
C LEU A 76 9.10 8.00 -11.17
N LYS A 77 9.73 7.10 -11.92
CA LYS A 77 10.83 7.42 -12.84
C LYS A 77 10.40 8.28 -14.02
N GLU A 78 9.22 8.01 -14.60
CA GLU A 78 8.65 8.85 -15.68
C GLU A 78 8.32 10.27 -15.20
N ASN A 79 8.05 10.46 -13.91
CA ASN A 79 7.73 11.77 -13.34
C ASN A 79 8.97 12.58 -12.93
N LEU A 80 10.14 11.95 -12.85
CA LEU A 80 11.40 12.63 -12.62
C LEU A 80 11.90 13.18 -13.96
N PRO A 81 12.26 14.48 -14.06
CA PRO A 81 12.92 14.98 -15.27
C PRO A 81 14.16 14.13 -15.53
N PRO A 82 14.52 13.86 -16.80
CA PRO A 82 15.80 13.24 -17.09
C PRO A 82 16.84 14.12 -16.41
N GLU A 83 17.53 13.53 -15.45
CA GLU A 83 18.75 14.08 -14.89
C GLU A 83 19.66 14.31 -16.09
N GLU A 84 19.67 15.56 -16.58
CA GLU A 84 20.67 16.05 -17.50
C GLU A 84 21.98 15.68 -16.82
N GLU A 85 22.68 14.70 -17.40
CA GLU A 85 24.10 14.50 -17.16
C GLU A 85 24.71 15.89 -17.34
N SER A 86 24.96 16.56 -16.22
CA SER A 86 25.66 17.83 -16.15
C SER A 86 27.10 17.52 -16.55
N GLY A 87 27.28 17.32 -17.85
CA GLY A 87 28.54 17.20 -18.54
C GLY A 87 29.29 18.48 -18.23
N SER A 88 30.22 18.36 -17.30
CA SER A 88 31.15 19.41 -16.95
C SER A 88 32.03 19.66 -18.17
N GLU A 89 32.02 20.89 -18.69
CA GLU A 89 33.09 21.43 -19.53
C GLU A 89 33.75 22.61 -18.80
#